data_AF-A0A8T4QG71-F1
#
_entry.id   AF-A0A8T4QG71-F1
#
_cell.length_a   1.000
_cell.length_b   1.000
_cell.length_c   1.000
_cell.angle_alpha   90.00
_cell.angle_beta   90.00
_cell.angle_gamma   90.00
#
_symmetry.space_group_name_H-M   'P 1'
#
loop_
_entity.id
_entity.type
_entity.pdbx_description
1 polymer ?
#
loop_
_entity_poly.entity_id
_entity_poly.type
_entity_poly.pdbx_seq_one_letter_code
_entity_poly.pdbx_strand_id
1 'polypeptide(L)'
;MNKKAQFEMEQILQILRVMVLSVIVLIIYGLVSLGINNNIEIFHAESQLIIQRIVYSAEGINFYDAELDRTFPGMIDSTKFSSGHLQSVFNLPDDDQHLAVKLSLTIEGEEEKLAYLNQEWFDRWIELTSFLGKGGRQLKSEIFPVIYFDKEQKLKKQGILKVEVIIRND
;
A
#
# COMPACT_ATOMS: atom_id res chain seq x y z
N MET A 1 55.21 -5.69 40.91
CA MET A 1 54.41 -5.00 39.87
C MET A 1 53.98 -3.64 40.41
N ASN A 2 54.12 -2.59 39.61
CA ASN A 2 53.84 -1.21 40.03
C ASN A 2 52.32 -0.96 39.96
N LYS A 3 51.67 -0.73 41.10
CA LYS A 3 50.19 -0.61 41.20
C LYS A 3 49.61 0.50 40.32
N LYS A 4 50.40 1.55 40.06
CA LYS A 4 50.01 2.65 39.15
C LYS A 4 49.88 2.19 37.69
N ALA A 5 50.81 1.37 37.21
CA ALA A 5 50.79 0.86 35.84
C ALA A 5 49.61 -0.09 35.59
N GLN A 6 49.19 -0.86 36.60
CA GLN A 6 48.00 -1.71 36.48
C GLN A 6 46.73 -0.86 36.36
N PHE A 7 46.62 0.21 37.15
CA PHE A 7 45.47 1.11 37.12
C PHE A 7 45.36 1.88 35.78
N GLU A 8 46.48 2.36 35.25
CA GLU A 8 46.51 3.02 33.92
C GLU A 8 46.15 2.05 32.79
N MET A 9 46.62 0.80 32.87
CA MET A 9 46.28 -0.23 31.88
C MET A 9 44.79 -0.61 31.93
N GLU A 10 44.20 -0.71 33.12
CA GLU A 10 42.76 -0.95 33.29
C GLU A 10 41.92 0.19 32.70
N GLN A 11 42.31 1.45 32.89
CA GLN A 11 41.60 2.60 32.32
C GLN A 11 41.64 2.62 30.80
N ILE A 12 42.81 2.35 30.20
CA ILE A 12 42.94 2.27 28.74
C ILE A 12 42.05 1.17 28.17
N LEU A 13 42.03 0.00 28.82
CA LEU A 13 41.17 -1.11 28.40
C LEU A 13 39.68 -0.79 28.53
N GLN A 14 39.27 -0.03 29.56
CA GLN A 14 37.88 0.43 29.72
C GLN A 14 37.48 1.39 28.60
N ILE A 15 38.32 2.38 28.28
CA ILE A 15 38.05 3.33 27.18
C ILE A 15 37.92 2.58 25.85
N LEU A 16 38.83 1.64 25.59
CA LEU A 16 38.81 0.85 24.35
C LEU A 16 37.54 -0.02 24.27
N ARG A 17 37.08 -0.61 25.38
CA ARG A 17 35.80 -1.33 25.43
C ARG A 17 34.61 -0.44 25.10
N VAL A 18 34.54 0.76 25.70
CA VAL A 18 33.45 1.71 25.43
C VAL A 18 33.45 2.11 23.96
N MET A 19 34.62 2.40 23.39
CA MET A 19 34.75 2.76 21.97
C MET A 19 34.25 1.64 21.05
N VAL A 20 34.64 0.39 21.31
CA VAL A 20 34.17 -0.78 20.53
C VAL A 20 32.66 -0.96 20.68
N LEU A 21 32.11 -0.82 21.90
CA LEU A 21 30.67 -0.89 22.13
C LEU A 21 29.91 0.19 21.36
N SER A 22 30.41 1.43 21.36
CA SER A 22 29.80 2.53 20.58
C SER A 22 29.78 2.23 19.09
N VAL A 23 30.87 1.68 18.53
CA VAL A 23 30.92 1.27 17.12
C VAL A 23 29.89 0.17 16.83
N ILE A 24 29.77 -0.83 17.69
CA ILE A 24 28.77 -1.91 17.53
C ILE A 24 27.35 -1.34 17.54
N VAL A 25 27.04 -0.42 18.46
CA VAL A 25 25.72 0.23 18.53
C VAL A 25 25.43 1.01 17.25
N LEU A 26 26.41 1.75 16.72
CA LEU A 26 26.26 2.49 15.46
C LEU A 26 26.02 1.55 14.27
N ILE A 27 26.72 0.41 14.21
CA ILE A 27 26.51 -0.59 13.16
C ILE A 27 25.11 -1.19 13.26
N ILE A 28 24.66 -1.59 14.45
CA ILE A 28 23.30 -2.14 14.66
C ILE A 28 22.25 -1.10 14.26
N TYR A 29 22.42 0.15 14.67
CA TYR A 29 21.52 1.25 14.30
C TYR A 29 21.47 1.44 12.78
N GLY A 30 22.62 1.44 12.10
CA GLY A 30 22.71 1.55 10.65
C GLY A 30 22.00 0.42 9.93
N LEU A 31 22.21 -0.83 10.35
CA LEU A 31 21.55 -2.00 9.77
C LEU A 31 20.02 -1.95 9.94
N VAL A 32 19.54 -1.56 11.12
CA VAL A 32 18.09 -1.43 11.39
C VAL A 32 17.48 -0.32 10.53
N SER A 33 18.15 0.82 10.40
CA SER A 33 17.67 1.95 9.60
C SER A 33 17.55 1.60 8.11
N LEU A 34 18.54 0.89 7.56
CA LEU A 34 18.50 0.41 6.16
C LEU A 34 17.34 -0.56 5.90
N GLY A 35 17.08 -1.49 6.83
CA GLY A 35 15.97 -2.43 6.71
C GLY A 35 14.60 -1.74 6.66
N ILE A 36 14.41 -0.69 7.46
CA ILE A 36 13.14 0.08 7.48
C ILE A 36 12.88 0.76 6.13
N ASN A 37 13.91 1.35 5.52
CA ASN A 37 13.76 2.06 4.25
C ASN A 37 13.36 1.12 3.10
N ASN A 38 13.95 -0.08 3.04
CA ASN A 38 13.60 -1.06 2.00
C ASN A 38 12.12 -1.46 2.04
N ASN A 39 11.53 -1.62 3.23
CA ASN A 39 10.12 -1.98 3.36
C ASN A 39 9.19 -0.88 2.82
N ILE A 40 9.56 0.40 2.99
CA ILE A 40 8.78 1.53 2.47
C ILE A 40 8.78 1.55 0.93
N GLU A 41 9.92 1.24 0.31
CA GLU A 41 10.02 1.19 -1.15
C GLU A 41 9.18 0.05 -1.75
N ILE A 42 9.18 -1.12 -1.11
CA ILE A 42 8.36 -2.27 -1.52
C ILE A 42 6.87 -1.93 -1.47
N PHE A 43 6.40 -1.31 -0.37
CA PHE A 43 5.00 -0.87 -0.25
C PHE A 43 4.58 0.04 -1.41
N HIS A 44 5.42 1.02 -1.75
CA HIS A 44 5.06 1.96 -2.81
C HIS A 44 5.00 1.26 -4.18
N ALA A 45 5.94 0.36 -4.47
CA ALA A 45 5.94 -0.41 -5.70
C ALA A 45 4.71 -1.35 -5.79
N GLU A 46 4.40 -2.06 -4.72
CA GLU A 46 3.28 -3.01 -4.67
C GLU A 46 1.93 -2.30 -4.79
N SER A 47 1.71 -1.23 -4.03
CA SER A 47 0.49 -0.41 -4.14
C SER A 47 0.32 0.18 -5.55
N GLN A 48 1.41 0.61 -6.18
CA GLN A 48 1.38 1.09 -7.57
C GLN A 48 0.95 0.00 -8.54
N LEU A 49 1.47 -1.22 -8.41
CA LEU A 49 1.10 -2.35 -9.25
C LEU A 49 -0.38 -2.73 -9.07
N ILE A 50 -0.89 -2.70 -7.84
CA ILE A 50 -2.29 -2.97 -7.54
C ILE A 50 -3.20 -1.90 -8.19
N ILE A 51 -2.87 -0.63 -8.01
CA ILE A 51 -3.61 0.49 -8.63
C ILE A 51 -3.57 0.35 -10.16
N GLN A 52 -2.40 0.06 -10.74
CA GLN A 52 -2.27 -0.15 -12.17
C GLN A 52 -3.11 -1.31 -12.66
N ARG A 53 -3.13 -2.43 -11.93
CA ARG A 53 -3.97 -3.59 -12.28
C ARG A 53 -5.45 -3.23 -12.24
N ILE A 54 -5.92 -2.49 -11.24
CA ILE A 54 -7.33 -2.06 -11.15
C ILE A 54 -7.69 -1.10 -12.29
N VAL A 55 -6.84 -0.10 -12.55
CA VAL A 55 -7.14 1.06 -13.38
C VAL A 55 -6.65 0.94 -14.83
N TYR A 56 -5.86 -0.07 -15.19
CA TYR A 56 -5.38 -0.25 -16.57
C TYR A 56 -5.55 -1.65 -17.14
N SER A 57 -5.92 -2.67 -16.35
CA SER A 57 -6.17 -4.00 -16.90
C SER A 57 -7.57 -4.14 -17.53
N ALA A 58 -7.69 -5.06 -18.49
CA ALA A 58 -8.98 -5.43 -19.10
C ALA A 58 -9.93 -6.12 -18.10
N GLU A 59 -9.36 -6.88 -17.16
CA GLU A 59 -10.09 -7.59 -16.11
C GLU A 59 -10.50 -6.66 -14.97
N GLY A 60 -9.82 -5.53 -14.78
CA GLY A 60 -10.12 -4.53 -13.76
C GLY A 60 -11.46 -3.83 -13.96
N ILE A 61 -11.58 -2.61 -13.43
CA ILE A 61 -12.86 -1.88 -13.45
C ILE A 61 -13.13 -1.14 -14.77
N ASN A 62 -12.16 -1.13 -15.69
CA ASN A 62 -12.32 -0.38 -16.92
C ASN A 62 -13.26 -1.05 -17.92
N PHE A 63 -13.82 -0.19 -18.76
CA PHE A 63 -14.45 -0.58 -20.00
C PHE A 63 -13.42 -1.22 -20.93
N TYR A 64 -13.76 -2.42 -21.37
CA TYR A 64 -13.04 -3.16 -22.40
C TYR A 64 -13.97 -3.33 -23.59
N ASP A 65 -13.51 -2.88 -24.74
CA ASP A 65 -14.19 -3.03 -26.02
C ASP A 65 -13.70 -4.31 -26.70
N ALA A 66 -14.59 -5.31 -26.78
CA ALA A 66 -14.29 -6.60 -27.37
C ALA A 66 -14.17 -6.55 -28.90
N GLU A 67 -14.75 -5.55 -29.57
CA GLU A 67 -14.63 -5.40 -31.02
C GLU A 67 -13.26 -4.85 -31.42
N LEU A 68 -12.73 -3.93 -30.60
CA LEU A 68 -11.42 -3.30 -30.81
C LEU A 68 -10.28 -4.01 -30.07
N ASP A 69 -10.59 -5.03 -29.28
CA ASP A 69 -9.67 -5.71 -28.35
C ASP A 69 -8.85 -4.72 -27.52
N ARG A 70 -9.55 -3.73 -26.92
CA ARG A 70 -8.89 -2.59 -26.29
C ARG A 70 -9.54 -2.18 -24.98
N THR A 71 -8.70 -2.00 -23.96
CA THR A 71 -9.07 -1.36 -22.70
C THR A 71 -9.00 0.15 -22.84
N PHE A 72 -9.97 0.86 -22.27
CA PHE A 72 -10.00 2.32 -22.22
C PHE A 72 -9.75 2.79 -20.78
N PRO A 73 -8.48 3.08 -20.41
CA PRO A 73 -8.18 3.62 -19.08
C PRO A 73 -8.94 4.92 -18.85
N GLY A 74 -9.50 5.06 -17.65
CA GLY A 74 -10.31 6.21 -17.28
C GLY A 74 -11.76 6.14 -17.75
N MET A 75 -12.20 5.04 -18.37
CA MET A 75 -13.62 4.74 -18.57
C MET A 75 -14.00 3.55 -17.68
N ILE A 76 -14.84 3.78 -16.67
CA ILE A 76 -15.26 2.74 -15.72
C ILE A 76 -16.52 2.05 -16.24
N ASP A 77 -16.50 0.72 -16.24
CA ASP A 77 -17.65 -0.11 -16.57
C ASP A 77 -18.54 -0.31 -15.34
N SER A 78 -19.80 0.14 -15.42
CA SER A 78 -20.75 0.02 -14.31
C SER A 78 -20.92 -1.41 -13.81
N THR A 79 -20.84 -2.39 -14.72
CA THR A 79 -21.02 -3.81 -14.40
C THR A 79 -19.85 -4.43 -13.65
N LYS A 80 -18.66 -3.82 -13.77
CA LYS A 80 -17.43 -4.27 -13.12
C LYS A 80 -17.14 -3.54 -11.81
N PHE A 81 -17.84 -2.43 -11.55
CA PHE A 81 -17.65 -1.66 -10.32
C PHE A 81 -18.42 -2.30 -9.15
N SER A 82 -17.92 -3.44 -8.65
CA SER A 82 -18.48 -4.13 -7.49
C SER A 82 -17.38 -4.83 -6.68
N SER A 83 -17.62 -4.99 -5.38
CA SER A 83 -16.69 -5.71 -4.49
C SER A 83 -16.46 -7.16 -4.94
N GLY A 84 -17.51 -7.84 -5.41
CA GLY A 84 -17.40 -9.23 -5.90
C GLY A 84 -16.54 -9.35 -7.16
N HIS A 85 -16.64 -8.39 -8.08
CA HIS A 85 -15.76 -8.36 -9.26
C HIS A 85 -14.31 -8.06 -8.88
N LEU A 86 -14.07 -7.14 -7.95
CA LEU A 86 -12.70 -6.90 -7.47
C LEU A 86 -12.09 -8.14 -6.83
N GLN A 87 -12.84 -8.86 -6.00
CA GLN A 87 -12.38 -10.11 -5.39
C GLN A 87 -12.03 -11.16 -6.45
N SER A 88 -12.85 -11.32 -7.48
CA SER A 88 -12.58 -12.30 -8.55
C SER A 88 -11.35 -11.97 -9.39
N VAL A 89 -11.07 -10.69 -9.63
CA VAL A 89 -9.89 -10.23 -10.40
C VAL A 89 -8.57 -10.53 -9.69
N PHE A 90 -8.55 -10.40 -8.36
CA PHE A 90 -7.35 -10.68 -7.57
C PHE A 90 -7.25 -12.13 -7.12
N ASN A 91 -8.37 -12.87 -7.13
CA ASN A 91 -8.46 -14.26 -6.71
C ASN A 91 -7.79 -14.50 -5.35
N LEU A 92 -8.04 -13.59 -4.41
CA LEU A 92 -7.50 -13.67 -3.05
C LEU A 92 -8.26 -14.76 -2.29
N PRO A 93 -7.57 -15.61 -1.52
CA PRO A 93 -8.21 -16.43 -0.49
C PRO A 93 -9.07 -15.58 0.45
N ASP A 94 -10.20 -16.13 0.93
CA ASP A 94 -11.10 -15.42 1.87
C ASP A 94 -10.38 -15.03 3.18
N ASP A 95 -9.29 -15.71 3.52
CA ASP A 95 -8.48 -15.48 4.71
C ASP A 95 -7.21 -14.65 4.44
N ASP A 96 -7.01 -14.14 3.22
CA ASP A 96 -5.85 -13.31 2.90
C ASP A 96 -5.94 -11.96 3.62
N GLN A 97 -4.96 -11.71 4.49
CA GLN A 97 -4.83 -10.49 5.30
C GLN A 97 -3.66 -9.61 4.83
N HIS A 98 -3.22 -9.76 3.59
CA HIS A 98 -2.11 -8.99 3.05
C HIS A 98 -2.58 -7.67 2.42
N LEU A 99 -3.73 -7.70 1.74
CA LEU A 99 -4.21 -6.61 0.90
C LEU A 99 -5.66 -6.23 1.21
N ALA A 100 -5.89 -4.91 1.33
CA ALA A 100 -7.22 -4.32 1.37
C ALA A 100 -7.27 -3.08 0.48
N VAL A 101 -8.35 -2.93 -0.29
CA VAL A 101 -8.54 -1.80 -1.22
C VAL A 101 -9.95 -1.26 -1.09
N LYS A 102 -10.08 0.07 -1.11
CA LYS A 102 -11.35 0.77 -1.25
C LYS A 102 -11.34 1.59 -2.53
N LEU A 103 -12.38 1.43 -3.33
CA LEU A 103 -12.68 2.26 -4.47
C LEU A 103 -13.88 3.14 -4.13
N SER A 104 -13.69 4.43 -4.35
CA SER A 104 -14.67 5.48 -4.12
C SER A 104 -14.94 6.19 -5.44
N LEU A 105 -16.13 6.01 -6.01
CA LEU A 105 -16.53 6.63 -7.25
C LEU A 105 -17.59 7.70 -7.01
N THR A 106 -17.22 8.95 -7.23
CA THR A 106 -18.13 10.10 -7.16
C THR A 106 -18.50 10.53 -8.56
N ILE A 107 -19.79 10.46 -8.91
CA ILE A 107 -20.32 10.91 -10.20
C ILE A 107 -21.12 12.19 -9.94
N GLU A 108 -21.04 13.15 -10.86
CA GLU A 108 -21.76 14.41 -10.73
C GLU A 108 -23.28 14.18 -10.59
N GLY A 109 -23.85 14.60 -9.45
CA GLY A 109 -25.29 14.48 -9.17
C GLY A 109 -25.76 13.11 -8.68
N GLU A 110 -24.85 12.16 -8.41
CA GLU A 110 -25.18 10.86 -7.79
C GLU A 110 -24.51 10.70 -6.43
N GLU A 111 -25.02 9.75 -5.63
CA GLU A 111 -24.35 9.30 -4.42
C GLU A 111 -23.04 8.57 -4.74
N GLU A 112 -22.10 8.61 -3.80
CA GLU A 112 -20.81 7.94 -3.93
C GLU A 112 -21.01 6.41 -3.99
N LYS A 113 -20.47 5.78 -5.04
CA LYS A 113 -20.46 4.32 -5.17
C LYS A 113 -19.16 3.79 -4.58
N LEU A 114 -19.30 2.75 -3.76
CA LEU A 114 -18.17 2.13 -3.08
C LEU A 114 -18.00 0.69 -3.55
N ALA A 115 -16.75 0.27 -3.75
CA ALA A 115 -16.39 -1.12 -3.98
C ALA A 115 -15.14 -1.45 -3.18
N TYR A 116 -15.09 -2.65 -2.61
CA TYR A 116 -14.03 -3.06 -1.71
C TYR A 116 -13.36 -4.35 -2.19
N LEU A 117 -12.04 -4.37 -2.12
CA LEU A 117 -11.28 -5.60 -2.01
C LEU A 117 -11.00 -5.81 -0.53
N ASN A 118 -11.55 -6.87 0.04
CA ASN A 118 -11.35 -7.23 1.44
C ASN A 118 -11.82 -6.16 2.46
N GLN A 119 -13.14 -5.91 2.48
CA GLN A 119 -13.75 -4.83 3.27
C GLN A 119 -13.46 -4.93 4.77
N GLU A 120 -13.58 -6.12 5.35
CA GLU A 120 -13.37 -6.35 6.80
C GLU A 120 -11.98 -5.88 7.26
N TRP A 121 -10.95 -6.17 6.46
CA TRP A 121 -9.58 -5.77 6.78
C TRP A 121 -9.32 -4.30 6.47
N PHE A 122 -9.95 -3.73 5.44
CA PHE A 122 -9.87 -2.29 5.17
C PHE A 122 -10.36 -1.48 6.37
N ASP A 123 -11.56 -1.81 6.87
CA ASP A 123 -12.20 -1.09 7.98
C ASP A 123 -11.39 -1.23 9.28
N ARG A 124 -10.75 -2.38 9.51
CA ARG A 124 -9.85 -2.58 10.66
C ARG A 124 -8.55 -1.80 10.56
N TRP A 125 -7.97 -1.69 9.37
CA TRP A 125 -6.64 -1.13 9.21
C TRP A 125 -6.63 0.36 8.98
N ILE A 126 -7.70 0.96 8.44
CA ILE A 126 -7.74 2.40 8.19
C ILE A 126 -7.55 3.22 9.47
N GLU A 127 -7.99 2.73 10.62
CA GLU A 127 -7.74 3.38 11.91
C GLU A 127 -6.25 3.33 12.32
N LEU A 128 -5.56 2.28 11.88
CA LEU A 128 -4.15 2.03 12.17
C LEU A 128 -3.19 2.76 11.23
N THR A 129 -3.68 3.34 10.13
CA THR A 129 -2.82 4.06 9.16
C THR A 129 -2.32 5.40 9.69
N SER A 130 -2.88 5.91 10.78
CA SER A 130 -2.45 7.16 11.43
C SER A 130 -1.16 7.00 12.25
N PHE A 131 -0.71 5.77 12.51
CA PHE A 131 0.47 5.49 13.32
C PHE A 131 1.70 5.19 12.43
N LEU A 132 2.65 6.13 12.39
CA LEU A 132 3.95 5.94 11.76
C LEU A 132 4.88 5.15 12.69
N GLY A 133 4.94 3.82 12.57
CA GLY A 133 5.81 2.98 13.41
C GLY A 133 5.71 1.48 13.12
N LYS A 134 6.46 0.65 13.87
CA LYS A 134 6.36 -0.83 13.79
C LYS A 134 4.94 -1.27 14.15
N GLY A 135 4.29 -2.02 13.24
CA GLY A 135 2.88 -2.41 13.36
C GLY A 135 1.88 -1.39 12.76
N GLY A 136 2.36 -0.22 12.32
CA GLY A 136 1.58 0.73 11.54
C GLY A 136 1.27 0.19 10.15
N ARG A 137 0.13 0.61 9.60
CA ARG A 137 -0.29 0.28 8.23
C ARG A 137 -0.01 1.49 7.34
N GLN A 138 0.41 1.26 6.11
CA GLN A 138 0.61 2.34 5.14
C GLN A 138 -0.61 2.43 4.22
N LEU A 139 -1.08 3.64 3.99
CA LEU A 139 -2.18 3.96 3.08
C LEU A 139 -1.62 4.68 1.87
N LYS A 140 -1.86 4.14 0.67
CA LYS A 140 -1.65 4.84 -0.58
C LYS A 140 -3.01 5.26 -1.13
N SER A 141 -3.20 6.54 -1.38
CA SER A 141 -4.41 7.08 -2.01
C SER A 141 -4.04 7.77 -3.32
N GLU A 142 -4.75 7.42 -4.40
CA GLU A 142 -4.66 8.09 -5.70
C GLU A 142 -6.04 8.46 -6.22
N ILE A 143 -6.10 9.54 -6.99
CA ILE A 143 -7.34 10.12 -7.52
C ILE A 143 -7.23 10.21 -9.03
N PHE A 144 -8.23 9.69 -9.73
CA PHE A 144 -8.30 9.64 -11.19
C PHE A 144 -9.57 10.32 -11.68
N PRO A 145 -9.48 11.27 -12.62
CA PRO A 145 -10.65 11.71 -13.37
C PRO A 145 -11.09 10.59 -14.30
N VAL A 146 -12.39 10.26 -14.30
CA VAL A 146 -12.93 9.12 -15.03
C VAL A 146 -14.26 9.45 -15.69
N ILE A 147 -14.61 8.64 -16.69
CA ILE A 147 -15.93 8.60 -17.33
C ILE A 147 -16.61 7.32 -16.86
N TYR A 148 -17.68 7.44 -16.11
CA TYR A 148 -18.55 6.32 -15.77
C TYR A 148 -19.40 5.97 -16.99
N PHE A 149 -19.31 4.71 -17.44
CA PHE A 149 -20.06 4.19 -18.57
C PHE A 149 -21.07 3.15 -18.11
N ASP A 150 -22.35 3.48 -18.27
CA ASP A 150 -23.45 2.57 -18.06
C ASP A 150 -23.77 1.86 -19.38
N LYS A 151 -23.45 0.57 -19.48
CA LYS A 151 -23.71 -0.23 -20.68
C LYS A 151 -25.20 -0.37 -20.99
N GLU A 152 -26.04 -0.46 -19.98
CA GLU A 152 -27.48 -0.69 -20.16
C GLU A 152 -28.15 0.55 -20.73
N GLN A 153 -27.79 1.73 -20.20
CA GLN A 153 -28.39 3.00 -20.61
C GLN A 153 -27.60 3.70 -21.72
N LYS A 154 -26.42 3.19 -22.07
CA LYS A 154 -25.43 3.83 -22.98
C LYS A 154 -25.08 5.26 -22.56
N LEU A 155 -25.15 5.55 -21.26
CA LEU A 155 -24.86 6.87 -20.70
C LEU A 155 -23.40 7.00 -20.29
N LYS A 156 -22.84 8.18 -20.54
CA LYS A 156 -21.49 8.58 -20.11
C LYS A 156 -21.61 9.75 -19.15
N LYS A 157 -21.11 9.58 -17.94
CA LYS A 157 -21.08 10.64 -16.91
C LYS A 157 -19.64 10.87 -16.46
N GLN A 158 -19.30 12.12 -16.17
CA GLN A 158 -17.99 12.44 -15.61
C GLN A 158 -17.99 12.16 -14.10
N GLY A 159 -16.84 11.72 -13.60
CA GLY A 159 -16.67 11.42 -12.19
C GLY A 159 -15.22 11.40 -11.76
N ILE A 160 -15.04 11.14 -10.48
CA ILE A 160 -13.75 11.02 -9.84
C ILE A 160 -13.69 9.64 -9.17
N LEU A 161 -12.66 8.88 -9.49
CA LEU A 161 -12.33 7.64 -8.83
C LEU A 161 -11.20 7.90 -7.84
N LYS A 162 -11.44 7.61 -6.56
CA LYS A 162 -10.42 7.52 -5.54
C LYS A 162 -10.11 6.05 -5.25
N VAL A 163 -8.84 5.69 -5.29
CA VAL A 163 -8.33 4.35 -4.99
C VAL A 163 -7.49 4.43 -3.74
N GLU A 164 -7.87 3.69 -2.71
CA GLU A 164 -7.19 3.62 -1.42
C GLU A 164 -6.70 2.20 -1.19
N VAL A 165 -5.39 2.01 -1.12
CA VAL A 165 -4.74 0.71 -0.93
C VAL A 165 -4.05 0.68 0.42
N ILE A 166 -4.36 -0.35 1.21
CA ILE A 166 -3.68 -0.67 2.46
C ILE A 166 -3.04 -2.05 2.31
N ILE A 167 -1.74 -2.10 2.55
CA ILE A 167 -0.97 -3.34 2.54
C ILE A 167 -0.43 -3.56 3.95
N ARG A 168 -0.49 -4.81 4.39
CA ARG A 168 0.12 -5.25 5.63
C ARG A 168 1.64 -5.27 5.46
N ASN A 169 2.34 -4.45 6.24
CA ASN A 169 3.77 -4.62 6.44
C ASN A 169 3.99 -5.86 7.31
N ASP A 170 4.63 -6.88 6.74
CA ASP A 170 5.16 -8.04 7.46
C ASP A 170 6.62 -7.84 7.88
#